data_AF-A0A1Z5R0T3-F1
#
_entry.id   AF-A0A1Z5R0T3-F1
#
_cell.length_a   1.000
_cell.length_b   1.000
_cell.length_c   1.000
_cell.angle_alpha   90.00
_cell.angle_beta   90.00
_cell.angle_gamma   90.00
#
_symmetry.space_group_name_H-M   'P 1'
#
loop_
_entity.id
_entity.type
_entity.pdbx_description
1 polymer ?
#
loop_
_entity_poly.entity_id
_entity_poly.type
_entity_poly.pdbx_seq_one_letter_code
_entity_poly.pdbx_strand_id
1 'polypeptide(L)'
;GERFEVGAEMGGVPWKRVELAALVVYALGFYLDMIRRSLRLSHDYSGRLYGLRAGSLSGHLNDLSDAQWRNFRGNLPVLTAVMGAFLMLVNGLRYCYGLKGRGTALLWLVLSLSYLCYLHGAWYATRQPIFFYILQLFAHYKYCTSLIWSFNLSVLVLNRVYEGYSFSLFGQNLAFLDNYRGTFRWHICFNFVVLRMISFGCDYCWTVHSSHFDHKFFSI
;
A
#
# COMPACT_ATOMS: atom_id res chain seq x y z
N GLY A 1 34.57 33.51 55.70
CA GLY A 1 33.82 34.45 54.84
C GLY A 1 33.71 33.79 53.50
N GLU A 2 32.50 33.51 52.99
CA GLU A 2 31.65 34.51 52.31
C GLU A 2 32.46 35.21 51.21
N ARG A 3 32.05 35.33 49.96
CA ARG A 3 30.80 35.14 49.23
C ARG A 3 31.16 35.57 47.80
N PHE A 4 30.67 34.90 46.77
CA PHE A 4 30.04 35.48 45.56
C PHE A 4 29.93 34.42 44.46
N GLU A 5 28.79 33.74 44.47
CA GLU A 5 28.16 33.17 43.29
C GLU A 5 27.59 34.30 42.43
N VAL A 6 27.91 34.30 41.13
CA VAL A 6 27.12 34.86 40.02
C VAL A 6 27.68 34.14 38.77
N GLY A 7 26.99 33.36 37.96
CA GLY A 7 25.58 33.24 37.65
C GLY A 7 25.50 33.07 36.13
N ALA A 8 24.97 31.93 35.64
CA ALA A 8 24.37 31.78 34.31
C ALA A 8 23.99 30.30 34.08
N GLU A 9 22.98 29.81 34.80
CA GLU A 9 22.14 28.78 34.22
C GLU A 9 21.37 29.42 33.04
N MET A 10 21.96 29.36 31.84
CA MET A 10 21.27 29.75 30.62
C MET A 10 20.17 28.73 30.35
N GLY A 11 18.95 29.08 30.75
CA GLY A 11 17.72 28.34 30.44
C GLY A 11 17.59 28.09 28.93
N GLY A 12 18.07 26.93 28.48
CA GLY A 12 18.15 26.52 27.07
C GLY A 12 16.84 26.02 26.46
N VAL A 13 15.72 26.70 26.76
CA VAL A 13 14.36 26.31 26.32
C VAL A 13 13.66 27.30 25.35
N PRO A 14 14.09 28.57 25.12
CA PRO A 14 13.30 29.48 24.27
C PRO A 14 13.51 29.23 22.76
N TRP A 15 14.72 28.89 22.31
CA TRP A 15 15.03 28.83 20.88
C TRP A 15 14.29 27.70 20.14
N LYS A 16 14.28 26.49 20.71
CA LYS A 16 13.54 25.34 20.14
C LYS A 16 12.03 25.56 20.10
N ARG A 17 11.47 26.32 21.05
CA ARG A 17 10.03 26.65 21.08
C ARG A 17 9.67 27.68 20.00
N VAL A 18 10.56 28.63 19.74
CA VAL A 18 10.40 29.61 18.64
C VAL A 18 10.53 28.91 17.29
N GLU A 19 11.50 28.01 17.12
CA GLU A 19 11.64 27.20 15.91
C GLU A 19 10.42 26.33 15.65
N LEU A 20 9.92 25.62 16.67
CA LEU A 20 8.69 24.84 16.57
C LEU A 20 7.48 25.71 16.22
N ALA A 21 7.35 26.89 16.84
CA ALA A 21 6.27 27.83 16.53
C ALA A 21 6.35 28.33 15.08
N ALA A 22 7.55 28.65 14.59
CA ALA A 22 7.77 29.05 13.20
C ALA A 22 7.41 27.93 12.22
N LEU A 23 7.79 26.68 12.51
CA LEU A 23 7.44 25.51 11.71
C LEU A 23 5.93 25.25 11.70
N VAL A 24 5.26 25.41 12.85
CA VAL A 24 3.80 25.26 12.95
C VAL A 24 3.08 26.35 12.15
N VAL A 25 3.51 27.61 12.25
CA VAL A 25 2.94 28.73 11.47
C VAL A 25 3.16 28.50 9.98
N TYR A 26 4.35 28.06 9.58
CA TYR A 26 4.66 27.72 8.20
C TYR A 26 3.77 26.57 7.69
N ALA A 27 3.63 25.49 8.46
CA ALA A 27 2.79 24.35 8.12
C ALA A 27 1.32 24.78 7.97
N LEU A 28 0.79 25.57 8.91
CA LEU A 28 -0.57 26.10 8.84
C LEU A 28 -0.76 26.97 7.60
N GLY A 29 0.18 27.88 7.32
CA GLY A 29 0.16 28.72 6.12
C GLY A 29 0.15 27.89 4.83
N PHE A 30 1.02 26.88 4.75
CA PHE A 30 1.11 25.96 3.63
C PHE A 30 -0.19 25.17 3.42
N TYR A 31 -0.74 24.56 4.48
CA TYR A 31 -2.00 23.82 4.38
C TYR A 31 -3.17 24.73 4.02
N LEU A 32 -3.22 25.95 4.56
CA LEU A 32 -4.26 26.92 4.21
C LEU A 32 -4.17 27.38 2.76
N ASP A 33 -2.97 27.58 2.21
CA ASP A 33 -2.81 27.89 0.78
C ASP A 33 -3.18 26.70 -0.10
N MET A 34 -2.77 25.49 0.28
CA MET A 34 -3.10 24.26 -0.43
C MET A 34 -4.62 24.03 -0.48
N ILE A 35 -5.33 24.19 0.66
CA ILE A 35 -6.79 24.09 0.73
C ILE A 35 -7.44 25.18 -0.11
N ARG A 36 -6.99 26.44 -0.01
CA ARG A 36 -7.54 27.54 -0.83
C ARG A 36 -7.35 27.29 -2.32
N ARG A 37 -6.18 26.82 -2.75
CA ARG A 37 -5.93 26.44 -4.15
C ARG A 37 -6.81 25.28 -4.57
N SER A 38 -6.93 24.24 -3.75
CA SER A 38 -7.77 23.09 -4.04
C SER A 38 -9.25 23.47 -4.17
N LEU A 39 -9.77 24.33 -3.28
CA LEU A 39 -11.15 24.83 -3.33
C LEU A 39 -11.39 25.72 -4.55
N ARG A 40 -10.45 26.61 -4.91
CA ARG A 40 -10.52 27.40 -6.15
C ARG A 40 -10.57 26.50 -7.38
N LEU A 41 -9.65 25.54 -7.47
CA LEU A 41 -9.64 24.57 -8.57
C LEU A 41 -10.93 23.75 -8.63
N SER A 42 -11.45 23.33 -7.48
CA SER A 42 -12.71 22.59 -7.40
C SER A 42 -13.88 23.42 -7.89
N HIS A 43 -13.95 24.70 -7.52
CA HIS A 43 -14.99 25.62 -7.98
C HIS A 43 -14.91 25.84 -9.49
N ASP A 44 -13.71 26.14 -10.01
CA ASP A 44 -13.47 26.47 -11.43
C ASP A 44 -13.71 25.28 -12.37
N TYR A 45 -13.51 24.05 -11.90
CA TYR A 45 -13.65 22.83 -12.71
C TYR A 45 -14.86 21.95 -12.32
N SER A 46 -15.71 22.39 -11.39
CA SER A 46 -16.84 21.63 -10.82
C SER A 46 -17.81 20.99 -11.82
N GLY A 47 -17.89 21.50 -13.06
CA GLY A 47 -18.80 21.00 -14.10
C GLY A 47 -18.15 20.57 -15.42
N ARG A 48 -16.83 20.64 -15.58
CA ARG A 48 -16.13 20.39 -16.87
C ARG A 48 -15.11 19.24 -16.83
N LEU A 49 -15.17 18.37 -15.83
CA LEU A 49 -14.26 17.22 -15.77
C LEU A 49 -14.77 16.08 -16.66
N TYR A 50 -13.94 15.70 -17.63
CA TYR A 50 -14.19 14.58 -18.53
C TYR A 50 -14.18 13.26 -17.73
N GLY A 51 -15.24 12.46 -17.82
CA GLY A 51 -15.34 11.16 -17.12
C GLY A 51 -16.19 11.14 -15.85
N LEU A 52 -16.82 12.26 -15.49
CA LEU A 52 -17.87 12.31 -14.47
C LEU A 52 -19.12 11.54 -14.92
N ARG A 53 -19.63 10.62 -14.10
CA ARG A 53 -20.95 9.98 -14.31
C ARG A 53 -21.76 10.02 -13.03
N ALA A 54 -23.09 9.96 -13.15
CA ALA A 54 -23.98 9.85 -12.00
C ALA A 54 -23.60 8.65 -11.11
N GLY A 55 -23.36 8.91 -9.83
CA GLY A 55 -23.03 7.90 -8.83
C GLY A 55 -24.26 7.25 -8.20
N SER A 56 -24.02 6.25 -7.34
CA SER A 56 -25.06 5.60 -6.52
C SER A 56 -25.72 6.57 -5.53
N LEU A 57 -25.00 7.62 -5.11
CA LEU A 57 -25.56 8.71 -4.32
C LEU A 57 -26.30 9.67 -5.25
N SER A 58 -27.62 9.74 -5.09
CA SER A 58 -28.49 10.62 -5.90
C SER A 58 -27.96 12.06 -5.90
N GLY A 59 -27.66 12.60 -7.08
CA GLY A 59 -27.19 13.97 -7.28
C GLY A 59 -25.66 14.17 -7.24
N HIS A 60 -24.85 13.17 -6.86
CA HIS A 60 -23.39 13.31 -6.87
C HIS A 60 -22.77 12.69 -8.13
N LEU A 61 -22.07 13.51 -8.92
CA LEU A 61 -21.26 13.03 -10.02
C LEU A 61 -19.98 12.41 -9.47
N ASN A 62 -19.73 11.17 -9.84
CA ASN A 62 -18.53 10.45 -9.47
C ASN A 62 -17.53 10.46 -10.60
N ASP A 63 -16.27 10.73 -10.27
CA ASP A 63 -15.16 10.55 -11.20
C ASP A 63 -14.96 9.04 -11.47
N LEU A 64 -15.13 8.66 -12.73
CA LEU A 64 -14.90 7.31 -13.25
C LEU A 64 -13.80 7.30 -14.31
N SER A 65 -12.99 8.34 -14.43
CA SER A 65 -11.85 8.39 -15.35
C SER A 65 -10.85 7.26 -15.07
N ASP A 66 -10.56 7.04 -13.79
CA ASP A 66 -9.63 6.00 -13.33
C ASP A 66 -10.21 4.59 -13.53
N ALA A 67 -9.51 3.81 -14.37
CA ALA A 67 -9.86 2.43 -14.66
C ALA A 67 -9.77 1.52 -13.42
N GLN A 68 -8.86 1.78 -12.48
CA GLN A 68 -8.73 1.02 -11.25
C GLN A 68 -9.95 1.24 -10.35
N TRP A 69 -10.30 2.50 -10.11
CA TRP A 69 -11.45 2.88 -9.27
C TRP A 69 -12.78 2.40 -9.88
N ARG A 70 -12.93 2.53 -11.20
CA ARG A 70 -14.11 2.04 -11.93
C ARG A 70 -14.27 0.53 -11.81
N ASN A 71 -13.20 -0.23 -12.00
CA ASN A 71 -13.24 -1.70 -11.88
C ASN A 71 -13.49 -2.14 -10.43
N PHE A 72 -12.83 -1.52 -9.46
CA PHE A 72 -13.08 -1.82 -8.04
C PHE A 72 -14.57 -1.63 -7.70
N ARG A 73 -15.13 -0.47 -8.01
CA ARG A 73 -16.56 -0.17 -7.73
C ARG A 73 -17.53 -1.07 -8.49
N GLY A 74 -17.26 -1.35 -9.76
CA GLY A 74 -18.09 -2.26 -10.55
C GLY A 74 -18.14 -3.68 -9.97
N ASN A 75 -17.07 -4.11 -9.30
CA ASN A 75 -16.97 -5.44 -8.70
C ASN A 75 -17.27 -5.47 -7.20
N LEU A 76 -17.53 -4.32 -6.56
CA LEU A 76 -17.89 -4.26 -5.12
C LEU A 76 -19.08 -5.14 -4.76
N PRO A 77 -20.21 -5.16 -5.51
CA PRO A 77 -21.35 -6.02 -5.15
C PRO A 77 -21.01 -7.51 -5.21
N VAL A 78 -20.29 -7.93 -6.27
CA VAL A 78 -19.83 -9.32 -6.44
C VAL A 78 -18.88 -9.71 -5.32
N LEU A 79 -17.91 -8.84 -5.01
CA LEU A 79 -16.97 -9.07 -3.92
C LEU A 79 -17.67 -9.17 -2.56
N THR A 80 -18.69 -8.34 -2.33
CA THR A 80 -19.51 -8.36 -1.12
C THR A 80 -20.29 -9.68 -0.99
N ALA A 81 -20.90 -10.15 -2.09
CA ALA A 81 -21.61 -11.42 -2.12
C ALA A 81 -20.68 -12.61 -1.84
N VAL A 82 -19.49 -12.62 -2.46
CA VAL A 82 -18.48 -13.66 -2.22
C VAL A 82 -17.97 -13.62 -0.78
N MET A 83 -17.69 -12.43 -0.23
CA MET A 83 -17.31 -12.29 1.18
C MET A 83 -18.40 -12.82 2.12
N GLY A 84 -19.66 -12.53 1.83
CA GLY A 84 -20.80 -13.09 2.56
C GLY A 84 -20.85 -14.62 2.49
N ALA A 85 -20.63 -15.20 1.32
CA ALA A 85 -20.55 -16.65 1.14
C ALA A 85 -19.38 -17.27 1.93
N PHE A 86 -18.22 -16.59 1.95
CA PHE A 86 -17.04 -17.04 2.71
C PHE A 86 -17.30 -17.01 4.21
N LEU A 87 -17.91 -15.94 4.71
CA LEU A 87 -18.31 -15.83 6.11
C LEU A 87 -19.29 -16.93 6.50
N MET A 88 -20.30 -17.20 5.67
CA MET A 88 -21.26 -18.28 5.92
C MET A 88 -20.59 -19.65 5.92
N LEU A 89 -19.70 -19.92 4.96
CA LEU A 89 -18.96 -21.19 4.88
C LEU A 89 -18.06 -21.37 6.10
N VAL A 90 -17.25 -20.38 6.45
CA VAL A 90 -16.31 -20.47 7.57
C VAL A 90 -17.04 -20.55 8.90
N ASN A 91 -18.12 -19.80 9.09
CA ASN A 91 -18.93 -19.89 10.31
C ASN A 91 -19.68 -21.23 10.41
N GLY A 92 -20.19 -21.75 9.29
CA GLY A 92 -20.79 -23.09 9.22
C GLY A 92 -19.80 -24.19 9.57
N LEU A 93 -18.61 -24.18 8.95
CA LEU A 93 -17.53 -25.13 9.25
C LEU A 93 -17.05 -24.99 10.71
N ARG A 94 -16.96 -23.77 11.22
CA ARG A 94 -16.60 -23.51 12.62
C ARG A 94 -17.65 -24.08 13.58
N TYR A 95 -18.93 -23.95 13.25
CA TYR A 95 -20.04 -24.49 14.04
C TYR A 95 -20.06 -26.02 13.99
N CYS A 96 -19.94 -26.63 12.81
CA CYS A 96 -19.99 -28.08 12.65
C CYS A 96 -18.76 -28.81 13.23
N TYR A 97 -17.55 -28.27 13.03
CA TYR A 97 -16.29 -28.92 13.41
C TYR A 97 -15.66 -28.36 14.68
N GLY A 98 -16.30 -27.40 15.36
CA GLY A 98 -15.79 -26.82 16.62
C GLY A 98 -14.41 -26.16 16.49
N LEU A 99 -14.02 -25.75 15.27
CA LEU A 99 -12.67 -25.27 14.97
C LEU A 99 -12.37 -23.98 15.76
N LYS A 100 -11.29 -24.00 16.55
CA LYS A 100 -10.88 -22.85 17.37
C LYS A 100 -9.47 -22.38 17.00
N GLY A 101 -9.30 -21.05 16.92
CA GLY A 101 -8.02 -20.39 16.72
C GLY A 101 -7.35 -20.75 15.37
N ARG A 102 -6.34 -21.62 15.42
CA ARG A 102 -5.46 -21.95 14.28
C ARG A 102 -6.22 -22.59 13.11
N GLY A 103 -7.20 -23.46 13.39
CA GLY A 103 -7.98 -24.13 12.36
C GLY A 103 -8.84 -23.14 11.54
N THR A 104 -9.46 -22.17 12.20
CA THR A 104 -10.23 -21.11 11.54
C THR A 104 -9.32 -20.22 10.70
N ALA A 105 -8.14 -19.88 11.18
CA ALA A 105 -7.16 -19.08 10.43
C ALA A 105 -6.66 -19.81 9.17
N LEU A 106 -6.39 -21.12 9.27
CA LEU A 106 -6.03 -21.95 8.11
C LEU A 106 -7.17 -22.02 7.08
N LEU A 107 -8.42 -22.18 7.52
CA LEU A 107 -9.58 -22.15 6.63
C LEU A 107 -9.68 -20.81 5.89
N TRP A 108 -9.57 -19.69 6.61
CA TRP A 108 -9.55 -18.36 6.01
C TRP A 108 -8.42 -18.20 4.99
N LEU A 109 -7.22 -18.68 5.32
CA LEU A 109 -6.06 -18.61 4.43
C LEU A 109 -6.28 -19.44 3.16
N VAL A 110 -6.68 -20.70 3.30
CA VAL A 110 -6.90 -21.61 2.17
C VAL A 110 -8.01 -21.08 1.26
N LEU A 111 -9.13 -20.64 1.83
CA LEU A 111 -10.26 -20.09 1.08
C LEU A 111 -9.90 -18.78 0.37
N SER A 112 -9.15 -17.90 1.03
CA SER A 112 -8.68 -16.66 0.42
C SER A 112 -7.67 -16.92 -0.70
N LEU A 113 -6.75 -17.86 -0.48
CA LEU A 113 -5.72 -18.23 -1.46
C LEU A 113 -6.36 -18.89 -2.69
N SER A 114 -7.30 -19.82 -2.50
CA SER A 114 -8.00 -20.48 -3.61
C SER A 114 -8.79 -19.48 -4.44
N TYR A 115 -9.46 -18.50 -3.80
CA TYR A 115 -10.16 -17.41 -4.48
C TYR A 115 -9.23 -16.52 -5.29
N LEU A 116 -8.06 -16.19 -4.74
CA LEU A 116 -7.04 -15.39 -5.42
C LEU A 116 -6.49 -16.10 -6.66
N CYS A 117 -6.21 -17.41 -6.53
CA CYS A 117 -5.81 -18.25 -7.65
C CYS A 117 -6.90 -18.33 -8.72
N TYR A 118 -8.18 -18.39 -8.33
CA TYR A 118 -9.30 -18.38 -9.27
C TYR A 118 -9.43 -17.06 -10.03
N LEU A 119 -9.39 -15.92 -9.33
CA LEU A 119 -9.56 -14.60 -9.95
C LEU A 119 -8.40 -14.20 -10.86
N HIS A 120 -7.17 -14.47 -10.44
CA HIS A 120 -5.97 -13.98 -11.11
C HIS A 120 -5.22 -15.05 -11.91
N GLY A 121 -5.66 -16.31 -11.85
CA GLY A 121 -5.01 -17.44 -12.50
C GLY A 121 -3.63 -17.75 -11.93
N ALA A 122 -2.81 -18.44 -12.73
CA ALA A 122 -1.45 -18.85 -12.35
C ALA A 122 -0.45 -17.68 -12.19
N TRP A 123 -0.82 -16.48 -12.65
CA TRP A 123 0.03 -15.30 -12.57
C TRP A 123 0.27 -14.83 -11.13
N TYR A 124 -0.78 -14.83 -10.30
CA TYR A 124 -0.68 -14.36 -8.92
C TYR A 124 0.11 -15.33 -8.04
N ALA A 125 -0.11 -16.63 -8.21
CA ALA A 125 0.54 -17.67 -7.41
C ALA A 125 2.07 -17.74 -7.63
N THR A 126 2.54 -17.40 -8.84
CA THR A 126 3.96 -17.57 -9.21
C THR A 126 4.82 -16.33 -8.97
N ARG A 127 4.31 -15.11 -9.21
CA ARG A 127 5.14 -13.88 -9.20
C ARG A 127 5.18 -13.11 -7.88
N GLN A 128 4.11 -13.14 -7.09
CA GLN A 128 4.08 -12.50 -5.78
C GLN A 128 5.17 -13.02 -4.81
N PRO A 129 5.41 -14.34 -4.68
CA PRO A 129 6.48 -14.82 -3.80
C PRO A 129 7.87 -14.43 -4.31
N ILE A 130 8.09 -14.38 -5.63
CA ILE A 130 9.36 -13.93 -6.22
C ILE A 130 9.60 -12.46 -5.89
N PHE A 131 8.58 -11.62 -6.03
CA PHE A 131 8.66 -10.19 -5.72
C PHE A 131 8.94 -9.94 -4.24
N PHE A 132 8.27 -10.68 -3.36
CA PHE A 132 8.50 -10.63 -1.92
C PHE A 132 9.92 -11.08 -1.54
N TYR A 133 10.40 -12.18 -2.13
CA TYR A 133 11.76 -12.68 -1.88
C TYR A 133 12.83 -11.68 -2.31
N ILE A 134 12.69 -11.08 -3.49
CA ILE A 134 13.61 -10.04 -3.98
C ILE A 134 13.66 -8.84 -3.01
N LEU A 135 12.53 -8.46 -2.44
CA LEU A 135 12.49 -7.37 -1.47
C LEU A 135 13.13 -7.73 -0.13
N GLN A 136 12.97 -8.97 0.35
CA GLN A 136 13.69 -9.44 1.52
C GLN A 136 15.21 -9.43 1.31
N LEU A 137 15.69 -9.73 0.10
CA LEU A 137 17.10 -9.63 -0.25
C LEU A 137 17.60 -8.18 -0.23
N PHE A 138 16.85 -7.26 -0.84
CA PHE A 138 17.23 -5.83 -0.84
C PHE A 138 17.18 -5.20 0.54
N ALA A 139 16.35 -5.72 1.43
CA ALA A 139 16.18 -5.19 2.77
C ALA A 139 17.41 -5.34 3.68
N HIS A 140 18.35 -6.20 3.32
CA HIS A 140 19.59 -6.40 4.08
C HIS A 140 20.68 -5.36 3.77
N TYR A 141 20.49 -4.55 2.72
CA TYR A 141 21.52 -3.60 2.26
C TYR A 141 21.39 -2.22 2.90
N LYS A 142 22.53 -1.54 3.10
CA LYS A 142 22.64 -0.23 3.75
C LYS A 142 21.87 0.91 3.04
N TYR A 143 21.54 0.73 1.76
CA TYR A 143 20.71 1.64 0.94
C TYR A 143 19.28 1.10 0.72
N CYS A 144 18.76 0.36 1.69
CA CYS A 144 17.47 -0.33 1.70
C CYS A 144 16.33 0.51 1.07
N THR A 145 16.11 1.73 1.56
CA THR A 145 15.00 2.58 1.12
C THR A 145 15.10 3.00 -0.34
N SER A 146 16.30 3.42 -0.80
CA SER A 146 16.49 3.90 -2.18
C SER A 146 16.40 2.75 -3.20
N LEU A 147 16.94 1.58 -2.86
CA LEU A 147 16.86 0.39 -3.71
C LEU A 147 15.44 -0.17 -3.82
N ILE A 148 14.69 -0.20 -2.71
CA ILE A 148 13.29 -0.61 -2.73
C ILE A 148 12.47 0.34 -3.60
N TRP A 149 12.66 1.65 -3.46
CA TRP A 149 11.97 2.63 -4.28
C TRP A 149 12.28 2.49 -5.77
N SER A 150 13.57 2.39 -6.14
CA SER A 150 13.97 2.29 -7.55
C SER A 150 13.50 0.99 -8.20
N PHE A 151 13.58 -0.14 -7.48
CA PHE A 151 13.08 -1.43 -7.94
C PHE A 151 11.56 -1.42 -8.16
N ASN A 152 10.80 -0.93 -7.18
CA ASN A 152 9.35 -0.87 -7.30
C ASN A 152 8.91 0.07 -8.44
N LEU A 153 9.54 1.25 -8.58
CA LEU A 153 9.27 2.18 -9.68
C LEU A 153 9.58 1.54 -11.03
N SER A 154 10.72 0.84 -11.15
CA SER A 154 11.09 0.12 -12.36
C SER A 154 10.06 -0.94 -12.72
N VAL A 155 9.55 -1.67 -11.73
CA VAL A 155 8.53 -2.70 -11.92
C VAL A 155 7.19 -2.09 -12.35
N LEU A 156 6.79 -0.94 -11.79
CA LEU A 156 5.61 -0.19 -12.27
C LEU A 156 5.77 0.24 -13.73
N VAL A 157 6.95 0.74 -14.11
CA VAL A 157 7.25 1.15 -15.49
C VAL A 157 7.24 -0.05 -16.44
N LEU A 158 7.92 -1.14 -16.07
CA LEU A 158 7.93 -2.39 -16.84
C LEU A 158 6.50 -2.92 -17.03
N ASN A 159 5.68 -2.94 -15.99
CA ASN A 159 4.29 -3.38 -16.11
C ASN A 159 3.44 -2.50 -17.02
N ARG A 160 3.76 -1.20 -17.11
CA ARG A 160 3.08 -0.27 -18.02
C ARG A 160 3.57 -0.40 -19.47
N VAL A 161 4.85 -0.65 -19.68
CA VAL A 161 5.44 -0.78 -21.02
C VAL A 161 5.09 -2.12 -21.68
N TYR A 162 5.02 -3.19 -20.89
CA TYR A 162 4.89 -4.55 -21.43
C TYR A 162 3.46 -5.11 -21.44
N GLU A 163 2.44 -4.39 -20.95
CA GLU A 163 0.98 -4.66 -20.98
C GLU A 163 0.48 -6.14 -20.93
N GLY A 164 1.30 -7.07 -20.42
CA GLY A 164 1.04 -8.51 -20.49
C GLY A 164 2.23 -9.29 -21.02
N TYR A 165 3.17 -9.64 -20.14
CA TYR A 165 4.15 -10.68 -20.44
C TYR A 165 3.42 -11.97 -20.82
N SER A 166 3.67 -12.50 -22.02
CA SER A 166 3.28 -13.86 -22.36
C SER A 166 4.23 -14.84 -21.68
N PHE A 167 3.70 -15.86 -21.02
CA PHE A 167 4.49 -16.95 -20.44
C PHE A 167 5.25 -17.75 -21.50
N SER A 168 4.80 -17.69 -22.77
CA SER A 168 5.52 -18.22 -23.93
C SER A 168 6.95 -17.70 -24.08
N LEU A 169 7.31 -16.54 -23.53
CA LEU A 169 8.67 -15.98 -23.60
C LEU A 169 9.66 -16.66 -22.63
N PHE A 170 9.15 -17.33 -21.59
CA PHE A 170 9.97 -18.00 -20.57
C PHE A 170 10.14 -19.51 -20.82
N GLY A 171 9.42 -20.10 -21.76
CA GLY A 171 9.59 -21.49 -22.18
C GLY A 171 8.30 -22.15 -22.64
N GLN A 172 8.43 -23.08 -23.60
CA GLN A 172 7.30 -23.78 -24.24
C GLN A 172 6.47 -24.62 -23.25
N ASN A 173 7.07 -25.08 -22.16
CA ASN A 173 6.39 -25.81 -21.06
C ASN A 173 5.46 -24.91 -20.21
N LEU A 174 5.66 -23.58 -20.20
CA LEU A 174 4.82 -22.64 -19.47
C LEU A 174 3.73 -22.00 -20.36
N ALA A 175 3.74 -22.29 -21.67
CA ALA A 175 2.72 -21.78 -22.60
C ALA A 175 1.30 -22.29 -22.26
N PHE A 176 1.17 -23.43 -21.58
CA PHE A 176 -0.12 -23.89 -21.06
C PHE A 176 -0.74 -22.92 -20.04
N LEU A 177 0.08 -22.19 -19.28
CA LEU A 177 -0.37 -21.23 -18.28
C LEU A 177 -0.85 -19.90 -18.90
N ASP A 178 -0.50 -19.62 -20.17
CA ASP A 178 -1.05 -18.46 -20.90
C ASP A 178 -2.55 -18.60 -21.16
N ASN A 179 -3.08 -19.83 -21.23
CA ASN A 179 -4.52 -20.10 -21.36
C ASN A 179 -5.30 -19.82 -20.06
N TYR A 180 -4.62 -19.74 -18.91
CA TYR A 180 -5.21 -19.42 -17.61
C TYR A 180 -4.99 -17.94 -17.24
N ARG A 181 -5.24 -17.04 -18.19
CA ARG A 181 -5.40 -15.60 -17.88
C ARG A 181 -6.72 -15.44 -17.14
N GLY A 182 -6.63 -15.23 -15.82
CA GLY A 182 -7.79 -15.04 -14.94
C GLY A 182 -8.75 -13.94 -15.42
N THR A 183 -9.96 -13.94 -14.89
CA THR A 183 -11.08 -13.09 -15.34
C THR A 183 -10.86 -11.60 -15.12
N PHE A 184 -9.91 -11.22 -14.26
CA PHE A 184 -9.65 -9.84 -13.88
C PHE A 184 -8.34 -9.28 -14.44
N ARG A 185 -8.34 -7.99 -14.81
CA ARG A 185 -7.16 -7.30 -15.35
C ARG A 185 -6.08 -7.15 -14.28
N TRP A 186 -5.13 -8.09 -14.28
CA TRP A 186 -4.10 -8.24 -13.24
C TRP A 186 -3.30 -6.96 -12.95
N HIS A 187 -3.07 -6.12 -13.97
CA HIS A 187 -2.36 -4.84 -13.82
C HIS A 187 -3.00 -3.89 -12.79
N ILE A 188 -4.34 -3.93 -12.65
CA ILE A 188 -5.08 -3.05 -11.73
C ILE A 188 -4.79 -3.41 -10.27
N CYS A 189 -4.80 -4.70 -9.94
CA CYS A 189 -4.51 -5.19 -8.59
C CYS A 189 -3.01 -5.11 -8.28
N PHE A 190 -2.17 -5.30 -9.29
CA PHE A 190 -0.72 -5.29 -9.13
C PHE A 190 -0.20 -3.97 -8.53
N ASN A 191 -0.71 -2.83 -9.00
CA ASN A 191 -0.34 -1.52 -8.46
C ASN A 191 -0.60 -1.40 -6.95
N PHE A 192 -1.76 -1.90 -6.47
CA PHE A 192 -2.09 -1.89 -5.04
C PHE A 192 -1.16 -2.81 -4.24
N VAL A 193 -0.84 -3.99 -4.76
CA VAL A 193 0.06 -4.93 -4.10
C VAL A 193 1.47 -4.36 -4.02
N VAL A 194 1.97 -3.75 -5.10
CA VAL A 194 3.27 -3.07 -5.11
C VAL A 194 3.33 -1.95 -4.08
N LEU A 195 2.30 -1.10 -3.98
CA LEU A 195 2.25 -0.05 -2.98
C LEU A 195 2.29 -0.61 -1.54
N ARG A 196 1.51 -1.66 -1.27
CA ARG A 196 1.51 -2.34 0.03
C ARG A 196 2.89 -2.93 0.34
N MET A 197 3.55 -3.44 -0.68
CA MET A 197 4.86 -4.05 -0.57
C MET A 197 5.97 -3.01 -0.35
N ILE A 198 5.89 -1.83 -0.99
CA ILE A 198 6.77 -0.67 -0.70
C ILE A 198 6.60 -0.25 0.76
N SER A 199 5.35 -0.10 1.23
CA SER A 199 5.06 0.28 2.62
C SER A 199 5.69 -0.71 3.60
N PHE A 200 5.54 -2.02 3.35
CA PHE A 200 6.17 -3.05 4.17
C PHE A 200 7.70 -2.99 4.11
N GLY A 201 8.27 -2.80 2.91
CA GLY A 201 9.71 -2.65 2.73
C GLY A 201 10.28 -1.45 3.49
N CYS A 202 9.61 -0.29 3.43
CA CYS A 202 9.99 0.90 4.16
C CYS A 202 9.94 0.70 5.68
N ASP A 203 8.85 0.11 6.18
CA ASP A 203 8.68 -0.21 7.61
C ASP A 203 9.77 -1.19 8.09
N TYR A 204 10.06 -2.22 7.29
CA TYR A 204 11.12 -3.16 7.57
C TYR A 204 12.52 -2.50 7.59
N CYS A 205 12.85 -1.64 6.61
CA CYS A 205 14.12 -0.88 6.63
C CYS A 205 14.25 -0.03 7.90
N TRP A 206 13.16 0.58 8.35
CA TRP A 206 13.15 1.44 9.54
C TRP A 206 13.47 0.64 10.82
N THR A 207 12.90 -0.55 10.99
CA THR A 207 13.20 -1.42 12.13
C THR A 207 14.67 -1.87 12.17
N VAL A 208 15.25 -2.22 11.02
CA VAL A 208 16.67 -2.61 10.90
C VAL A 208 17.62 -1.42 11.14
N HIS A 209 17.25 -0.23 10.69
CA HIS A 209 18.05 0.97 10.93
C HIS A 209 18.04 1.37 12.42
N SER A 210 16.87 1.31 13.06
CA SER A 210 16.69 1.67 14.47
C SER A 210 17.52 0.77 15.41
N SER A 211 17.55 -0.54 15.17
CA SER A 211 18.35 -1.48 15.98
C SER A 211 19.87 -1.25 15.88
N HIS A 212 20.35 -0.70 14.77
CA HIS A 212 21.76 -0.35 14.62
C HIS A 212 22.17 0.87 15.46
N PHE A 213 21.24 1.79 15.76
CA PHE A 213 21.52 2.93 16.65
C PHE A 213 21.60 2.51 18.11
N ASP A 214 20.71 1.61 18.55
CA ASP A 214 20.68 1.16 19.95
C ASP A 214 21.99 0.46 20.34
N HIS A 215 22.57 -0.34 19.43
CA HIS A 215 23.87 -0.97 19.67
C HIS A 215 25.05 0.01 19.78
N LYS A 216 24.98 1.16 19.10
CA LYS A 216 26.02 2.20 19.22
C LYS A 216 25.89 3.01 20.51
N PHE A 217 24.66 3.23 20.97
CA PHE A 217 24.40 3.97 22.20
C PHE A 217 24.76 3.17 23.46
N PHE A 218 24.67 1.84 23.42
CA PHE A 218 25.04 0.97 24.54
C PHE A 218 26.52 0.58 24.60
N SER A 219 27.32 1.00 23.61
CA SER A 219 28.76 0.70 23.49
C SER A 219 29.65 1.92 23.79
N ILE A 220 29.07 3.02 24.27
CA ILE A 220 29.74 4.22 24.80
C ILE A 220 29.48 4.26 26.30
#